data_AF-A0A0K9XJP7-F1
#
_entry.id   AF-A0A0K9XJP7-F1
#
_cell.length_a   1.000
_cell.length_b   1.000
_cell.length_c   1.000
_cell.angle_alpha   90.00
_cell.angle_beta   90.00
_cell.angle_gamma   90.00
#
_symmetry.space_group_name_H-M   'P 1'
#
loop_
_entity.id
_entity.type
_entity.pdbx_description
1 polymer ?
#
loop_
_entity_poly.entity_id
_entity_poly.type
_entity_poly.pdbx_seq_one_letter_code
_entity_poly.pdbx_strand_id
1 'polypeptide(L)'
;MGEARDHRNYPCVRCPWRRDVDLAEFSDGDMETLRRANGRSGAEAPRDAPVVACHLDKPGTSHAYRWCAGWLAVAGPYHLSIRLAVLFESLPGGALAPRPGWPRLYASLEELLKARARQLHEG
;
A
#
# COMPACT_ATOMS: atom_id res chain seq x y z
N MET A 1 8.11 -18.24 16.68
CA MET A 1 6.90 -17.55 16.20
C MET A 1 7.24 -16.07 16.13
N GLY A 2 7.10 -15.44 14.96
CA GLY A 2 7.49 -14.02 14.79
C GLY A 2 6.50 -13.08 15.49
N GLU A 3 6.97 -11.91 15.94
CA GLU A 3 6.10 -10.86 16.47
C GLU A 3 5.09 -10.40 15.40
N ALA A 4 3.82 -10.32 15.75
CA ALA A 4 2.75 -9.97 14.83
C ALA A 4 2.93 -8.55 14.27
N ARG A 5 2.78 -8.40 12.95
CA ARG A 5 2.85 -7.11 12.26
C ARG A 5 1.49 -6.45 12.24
N ASP A 6 1.41 -5.26 12.82
CA ASP A 6 0.18 -4.47 12.81
C ASP A 6 -0.10 -3.93 11.40
N HIS A 7 -1.32 -4.17 10.90
CA HIS A 7 -1.72 -3.85 9.54
C HIS A 7 -3.20 -3.52 9.46
N ARG A 8 -3.58 -2.74 8.44
CA ARG A 8 -4.98 -2.47 8.15
C ARG A 8 -5.61 -3.70 7.45
N ASN A 9 -6.77 -4.12 7.93
CA ASN A 9 -7.57 -5.17 7.30
C ASN A 9 -8.44 -4.66 6.11
N TYR A 10 -8.45 -3.35 5.87
CA TYR A 10 -9.26 -2.71 4.84
C TYR A 10 -8.62 -1.38 4.39
N PRO A 11 -8.66 -1.01 3.10
CA PRO A 11 -8.16 0.28 2.60
C PRO A 11 -8.91 1.44 3.27
N CYS A 12 -8.18 2.38 3.89
CA CYS A 12 -8.82 3.51 4.55
C CYS A 12 -9.58 4.42 3.55
N VAL A 13 -10.41 5.32 4.09
CA VAL A 13 -11.29 6.22 3.30
C VAL A 13 -10.53 7.08 2.27
N ARG A 14 -9.28 7.44 2.57
CA ARG A 14 -8.40 8.22 1.70
C ARG A 14 -7.25 7.38 1.13
N CYS A 15 -7.41 6.07 0.98
CA CYS A 15 -6.29 5.24 0.51
C CYS A 15 -5.96 5.57 -0.96
N PRO A 16 -4.71 5.91 -1.31
CA PRO A 16 -4.35 6.30 -2.69
C PRO A 16 -4.51 5.16 -3.70
N TRP A 17 -4.54 3.90 -3.22
CA TRP A 17 -4.76 2.74 -4.08
C TRP A 17 -6.22 2.58 -4.51
N ARG A 18 -7.17 3.29 -3.91
CA ARG A 18 -8.59 3.22 -4.29
C ARG A 18 -8.87 4.01 -5.57
N ARG A 19 -9.81 3.53 -6.38
CA ARG A 19 -10.24 4.23 -7.61
C ARG A 19 -11.30 5.31 -7.38
N ASP A 20 -11.85 5.38 -6.18
CA ASP A 20 -12.95 6.29 -5.79
C ASP A 20 -12.49 7.40 -4.82
N VAL A 21 -11.21 7.78 -4.90
CA VAL A 21 -10.65 8.92 -4.17
C VAL A 21 -10.08 9.95 -5.13
N ASP A 22 -10.02 11.20 -4.70
CA ASP A 22 -9.33 12.26 -5.43
C ASP A 22 -7.82 12.15 -5.20
N LEU A 23 -7.08 11.79 -6.26
CA LEU A 23 -5.62 11.65 -6.21
C LEU A 23 -4.90 13.00 -6.30
N ALA A 24 -5.59 14.08 -6.68
CA ALA A 24 -5.03 15.43 -6.70
C ALA A 24 -4.72 15.94 -5.28
N GLU A 25 -5.42 15.44 -4.25
CA GLU A 25 -5.15 15.78 -2.85
C GLU A 25 -3.81 15.23 -2.32
N PHE A 26 -3.19 14.27 -3.00
CA PHE A 26 -1.94 13.67 -2.56
C PHE A 26 -0.76 14.42 -3.13
N SER A 27 0.25 14.65 -2.29
CA SER A 27 1.46 15.36 -2.68
C SER A 27 2.34 14.52 -3.59
N ASP A 28 3.28 15.17 -4.28
CA ASP A 28 4.30 14.45 -5.04
C ASP A 28 5.21 13.61 -4.13
N GLY A 29 5.39 14.02 -2.87
CA GLY A 29 6.11 13.23 -1.85
C GLY A 29 5.39 11.93 -1.47
N ASP A 30 4.05 11.94 -1.43
CA ASP A 30 3.26 10.72 -1.24
C ASP A 30 3.46 9.75 -2.40
N MET A 31 3.43 10.27 -3.64
CA MET A 31 3.70 9.48 -4.85
C MET A 31 5.11 8.93 -4.87
N GLU A 32 6.10 9.71 -4.41
CA GLU A 32 7.48 9.26 -4.33
C GLU A 32 7.66 8.15 -3.29
N THR A 33 6.97 8.23 -2.16
CA THR A 33 6.94 7.14 -1.18
C THR A 33 6.41 5.85 -1.81
N LEU A 34 5.34 5.94 -2.61
CA LEU A 34 4.81 4.77 -3.33
C LEU A 34 5.78 4.26 -4.40
N ARG A 35 6.50 5.12 -5.11
CA ARG A 35 7.54 4.72 -6.08
C ARG A 35 8.68 3.96 -5.42
N ARG A 36 9.21 4.48 -4.31
CA ARG A 36 10.27 3.80 -3.56
C ARG A 36 9.84 2.44 -3.02
N ALA A 37 8.56 2.32 -2.64
CA ALA A 37 7.98 1.10 -2.11
C ALA A 37 7.36 0.19 -3.19
N ASN A 38 7.57 0.45 -4.48
CA ASN A 38 6.94 -0.30 -5.56
C ASN A 38 7.66 -1.63 -5.81
N GLY A 39 6.88 -2.64 -6.18
CA GLY A 39 7.34 -3.92 -6.69
C GLY A 39 6.28 -4.51 -7.58
N ARG A 40 6.68 -5.28 -8.59
CA ARG A 40 5.77 -5.97 -9.52
C ARG A 40 6.38 -7.28 -10.01
N SER A 41 5.57 -8.13 -10.62
CA SER A 41 6.05 -9.36 -11.24
C SER A 41 7.15 -9.05 -12.29
N GLY A 42 8.28 -9.75 -12.18
CA GLY A 42 9.45 -9.53 -13.05
C GLY A 42 10.29 -8.30 -12.70
N ALA A 43 9.86 -7.48 -11.73
CA ALA A 43 10.60 -6.35 -11.18
C ALA A 43 10.22 -6.20 -9.70
N GLU A 44 10.63 -7.20 -8.91
CA GLU A 44 10.42 -7.28 -7.46
C GLU A 44 11.03 -6.06 -6.77
N ALA A 45 10.49 -5.69 -5.61
CA ALA A 45 11.00 -4.55 -4.86
C ALA A 45 12.44 -4.81 -4.38
N PRO A 46 13.33 -3.80 -4.41
CA PRO A 46 14.65 -3.88 -3.80
C PRO A 46 14.59 -4.28 -2.33
N ARG A 47 15.68 -4.88 -1.81
CA ARG A 47 15.74 -5.34 -0.40
C ARG A 47 15.55 -4.22 0.62
N ASP A 48 15.95 -3.02 0.27
CA ASP A 48 15.87 -1.80 1.08
C ASP A 48 14.62 -0.95 0.77
N ALA A 49 13.72 -1.46 -0.08
CA ALA A 49 12.46 -0.79 -0.36
C ALA A 49 11.64 -0.62 0.94
N PRO A 50 11.12 0.58 1.23
CA PRO A 50 10.36 0.81 2.44
C PRO A 50 9.02 0.09 2.41
N VAL A 51 8.55 -0.30 3.60
CA VAL A 51 7.17 -0.75 3.82
C VAL A 51 6.28 0.48 4.02
N VAL A 52 5.10 0.48 3.41
CA VAL A 52 4.18 1.64 3.46
C VAL A 52 3.20 1.50 4.62
N ALA A 53 3.28 2.44 5.57
CA ALA A 53 2.26 2.62 6.60
C ALA A 53 0.99 3.26 6.02
N CYS A 54 -0.13 3.09 6.70
CA CYS A 54 -1.35 3.83 6.39
C CYS A 54 -1.08 5.34 6.55
N HIS A 55 -1.32 6.15 5.52
CA HIS A 55 -1.10 7.59 5.59
C HIS A 55 -2.00 8.32 6.62
N LEU A 56 -3.03 7.66 7.15
CA LEU A 56 -3.84 8.19 8.27
C LEU A 56 -3.21 7.91 9.64
N ASP A 57 -2.23 7.02 9.72
CA ASP A 57 -1.52 6.75 10.97
C ASP A 57 -0.43 7.81 11.11
N LYS A 58 -0.63 8.75 12.04
CA LYS A 58 0.28 9.89 12.29
C LYS A 58 1.26 9.58 13.44
N PRO A 59 2.45 10.23 13.44
CA PRO A 59 3.31 10.25 14.63
C PRO A 59 2.54 10.71 15.88
N GLY A 60 2.74 10.02 17.01
CA GLY A 60 2.12 10.36 18.29
C GLY A 60 0.72 9.74 18.54
N THR A 61 0.25 8.84 17.68
CA THR A 61 -0.95 8.03 17.95
C THR A 61 -0.63 6.85 18.88
N SER A 62 -1.61 6.41 19.69
CA SER A 62 -1.42 5.34 20.69
C SER A 62 -1.28 3.93 20.10
N HIS A 63 -1.38 3.78 18.78
CA HIS A 63 -1.19 2.52 18.07
C HIS A 63 0.09 2.56 17.23
N ALA A 64 0.65 1.38 16.96
CA ALA A 64 1.77 1.26 16.03
C ALA A 64 1.38 1.78 14.63
N TYR A 65 2.38 2.16 13.84
CA TYR A 65 2.16 2.46 12.42
C TYR A 65 1.72 1.19 11.69
N ARG A 66 0.46 1.12 11.25
CA ARG A 66 -0.08 -0.06 10.60
C ARG A 66 0.27 -0.06 9.13
N TRP A 67 0.66 -1.22 8.62
CA TRP A 67 0.89 -1.40 7.19
C TRP A 67 -0.40 -1.15 6.39
N CYS A 68 -0.25 -0.47 5.26
CA CYS A 68 -1.35 -0.07 4.40
C CYS A 68 -1.95 -1.27 3.66
N ALA A 69 -3.26 -1.51 3.83
CA ALA A 69 -3.97 -2.60 3.19
C ALA A 69 -3.92 -2.56 1.65
N GLY A 70 -4.10 -1.36 1.07
CA GLY A 70 -4.08 -1.18 -0.38
C GLY A 70 -2.70 -1.47 -0.98
N TRP A 71 -1.64 -0.99 -0.32
CA TRP A 71 -0.27 -1.27 -0.75
C TRP A 71 0.08 -2.76 -0.57
N LEU A 72 -0.30 -3.36 0.56
CA LEU A 72 -0.09 -4.79 0.82
C LEU A 72 -0.76 -5.67 -0.25
N ALA A 73 -1.93 -5.29 -0.74
CA ALA A 73 -2.64 -6.05 -1.77
C ALA A 73 -2.03 -5.90 -3.17
N VAL A 74 -1.47 -4.73 -3.51
CA VAL A 74 -1.00 -4.43 -4.88
C VAL A 74 0.50 -4.65 -5.03
N ALA A 75 1.31 -4.13 -4.12
CA ALA A 75 2.77 -4.18 -4.19
C ALA A 75 3.37 -5.17 -3.17
N GLY A 76 2.70 -5.39 -2.04
CA GLY A 76 3.16 -6.24 -0.95
C GLY A 76 3.62 -7.66 -1.34
N PRO A 77 2.95 -8.39 -2.27
CA PRO A 77 3.41 -9.72 -2.68
C PRO A 77 4.82 -9.71 -3.31
N TYR A 78 5.25 -8.54 -3.80
CA TYR A 78 6.50 -8.35 -4.50
C TYR A 78 7.64 -7.84 -3.60
N HIS A 79 7.45 -7.90 -2.28
CA HIS A 79 8.45 -7.54 -1.29
C HIS A 79 8.94 -8.79 -0.55
N LEU A 80 10.25 -9.04 -0.54
CA LEU A 80 10.83 -10.19 0.15
C LEU A 80 10.50 -10.17 1.66
N SER A 81 10.58 -9.00 2.30
CA SER A 81 10.27 -8.83 3.73
C SER A 81 8.81 -9.20 4.05
N ILE A 82 7.88 -8.89 3.15
CA ILE A 82 6.45 -9.22 3.29
C ILE A 82 6.22 -10.72 3.10
N ARG A 83 6.85 -11.34 2.09
CA ARG A 83 6.77 -12.79 1.86
C ARG A 83 7.32 -13.57 3.05
N LEU A 84 8.44 -13.14 3.62
CA LEU A 84 8.99 -13.71 4.85
C LEU A 84 8.05 -13.50 6.04
N ALA A 85 7.43 -12.32 6.16
CA ALA A 85 6.47 -12.07 7.24
C ALA A 85 5.26 -13.03 7.19
N VAL A 86 4.78 -13.36 5.99
CA VAL A 86 3.73 -14.38 5.79
C VAL A 86 4.23 -15.79 6.12
N LEU A 87 5.42 -16.16 5.62
CA LEU A 87 6.02 -17.47 5.86
C LEU A 87 6.25 -17.75 7.35
N PHE A 88 6.62 -16.72 8.11
CA PHE A 88 6.83 -16.81 9.57
C PHE A 88 5.55 -16.52 10.38
N GLU A 89 4.39 -16.47 9.73
CA GLU A 89 3.07 -16.25 10.34
C GLU A 89 2.94 -14.93 11.13
N SER A 90 3.85 -13.98 10.90
CA SER A 90 3.79 -12.63 11.48
C SER A 90 2.85 -11.70 10.71
N LEU A 91 2.45 -12.08 9.48
CA LEU A 91 1.41 -11.42 8.68
C LEU A 91 0.49 -12.51 8.10
N PRO A 92 -0.84 -12.44 8.25
CA PRO A 92 -1.72 -13.43 7.64
C PRO A 92 -1.66 -13.32 6.10
N GLY A 93 -1.59 -14.44 5.39
CA GLY A 93 -1.54 -14.44 3.91
C GLY A 93 -2.73 -13.71 3.25
N GLY A 94 -3.91 -13.75 3.89
CA GLY A 94 -5.09 -13.00 3.47
C GLY A 94 -5.01 -11.47 3.64
N ALA A 95 -3.88 -10.93 4.11
CA ALA A 95 -3.59 -9.49 4.07
C ALA A 95 -3.06 -9.02 2.71
N LEU A 96 -2.58 -9.95 1.87
CA LEU A 96 -2.00 -9.66 0.55
C LEU A 96 -3.01 -9.71 -0.61
N ALA A 97 -4.30 -9.83 -0.30
CA ALA A 97 -5.35 -9.94 -1.30
C ALA A 97 -6.55 -9.06 -0.93
N PRO A 98 -7.20 -8.40 -1.90
CA PRO A 98 -8.49 -7.76 -1.67
C PRO A 98 -9.54 -8.77 -1.19
N ARG A 99 -10.45 -8.33 -0.32
CA ARG A 99 -11.54 -9.17 0.21
C ARG A 99 -12.88 -8.72 -0.35
N PRO A 100 -13.93 -9.57 -0.32
CA PRO A 100 -15.28 -9.15 -0.67
C PRO A 100 -15.69 -7.86 0.05
N GLY A 101 -16.28 -6.92 -0.68
CA GLY A 101 -16.70 -5.61 -0.17
C GLY A 101 -15.63 -4.52 -0.16
N TRP A 102 -14.38 -4.82 -0.54
CA TRP A 102 -13.36 -3.77 -0.73
C TRP A 102 -13.69 -2.83 -1.88
N PRO A 103 -13.25 -1.56 -1.82
CA PRO A 103 -13.32 -0.67 -2.97
C PRO A 103 -12.45 -1.21 -4.10
N ARG A 104 -12.75 -0.80 -5.34
CA ARG A 104 -11.87 -1.12 -6.48
C ARG A 104 -10.53 -0.43 -6.28
N LEU A 105 -9.45 -1.20 -6.45
CA LEU A 105 -8.09 -0.69 -6.37
C LEU A 105 -7.49 -0.48 -7.76
N TYR A 106 -6.49 0.40 -7.87
CA TYR A 106 -5.57 0.40 -9.01
C TYR A 106 -4.75 -0.90 -9.00
N ALA A 107 -4.52 -1.49 -10.18
CA ALA A 107 -3.83 -2.77 -10.28
C ALA A 107 -2.30 -2.62 -10.26
N SER A 108 -1.79 -1.41 -10.52
CA SER A 108 -0.37 -1.10 -10.49
C SER A 108 -0.11 0.36 -10.13
N LEU A 109 1.14 0.69 -9.78
CA LEU A 109 1.54 2.07 -9.53
C LEU A 109 1.43 2.92 -10.79
N GLU A 110 1.72 2.37 -11.97
CA GLU A 110 1.61 3.08 -13.25
C GLU A 110 0.15 3.49 -13.54
N GLU A 111 -0.82 2.61 -13.28
CA GLU A 111 -2.24 2.96 -13.40
C GLU A 111 -2.62 4.12 -12.48
N LEU A 112 -2.19 4.06 -11.22
CA LEU A 112 -2.45 5.07 -10.21
C LEU A 112 -1.85 6.43 -10.62
N LEU A 113 -0.57 6.44 -11.01
CA LEU A 113 0.11 7.67 -11.42
C LEU A 113 -0.50 8.28 -12.69
N LYS A 114 -0.92 7.45 -13.66
CA LYS A 114 -1.63 7.91 -14.85
C LYS A 114 -2.99 8.53 -14.49
N ALA A 115 -3.72 7.91 -13.57
CA ALA A 115 -5.00 8.45 -13.12
C ALA A 115 -4.82 9.79 -12.38
N ARG A 116 -3.81 9.90 -11.51
CA ARG A 116 -3.47 11.17 -10.83
C ARG A 116 -3.10 12.27 -11.82
N ALA A 117 -2.23 11.98 -12.79
CA ALA A 117 -1.83 12.95 -13.80
C ALA A 117 -3.04 13.52 -14.54
N ARG A 118 -3.99 12.66 -14.93
CA ARG A 118 -5.24 13.11 -15.55
C ARG A 118 -6.04 14.05 -14.65
N GLN A 119 -6.23 13.70 -13.38
CA GLN A 119 -6.98 14.54 -12.43
C GLN A 119 -6.32 15.90 -12.21
N LEU A 120 -4.98 15.97 -12.17
CA LEU A 120 -4.22 17.22 -12.06
C LEU A 120 -4.33 18.13 -13.30
N HIS A 121 -4.67 17.59 -14.47
CA HIS A 121 -4.88 18.36 -15.69
C HIS A 121 -6.35 18.78 -15.90
N GLU A 122 -7.28 18.14 -15.19
CA GLU A 122 -8.73 18.39 -15.28
C GLU A 122 -9.25 19.34 -14.17
N GLY A 123 -8.45 19.60 -13.14
CA GLY A 123 -8.74 20.55 -12.05
C GLY A 123 -8.03 21.89 -12.23
#